data_AF-A0A2R8B5P5-F1
#
_entry.id   AF-A0A2R8B5P5-F1
#
_cell.length_a   1.000
_cell.length_b   1.000
_cell.length_c   1.000
_cell.angle_alpha   90.00
_cell.angle_beta   90.00
_cell.angle_gamma   90.00
#
_symmetry.space_group_name_H-M   'P 1'
#
loop_
_entity.id
_entity.type
_entity.pdbx_description
1 polymer ?
#
loop_
_entity_poly.entity_id
_entity_poly.type
_entity_poly.pdbx_seq_one_letter_code
_entity_poly.pdbx_strand_id
1 'polypeptide(L)'
;MIDRREILDLAATLSLTPHVVEKDYALGWALAGIYAHPELAPSWVFKGGTCLKKCYFETYRFSEDLDFTLKDESQLDEAFLRRVFGEIAEWIYEQCGLEFPADLQRFDIFTNPRGSISCQGKLAYRGPVSPRSPPRIKLDLTADERLVLPPVQMPIFHPYSDAPDGGFTVLAYAYEEAFGEKVRALAERTRPRDLYDVINLFRNTEARPAAAVLLDVLRQKCEFKGIQVPKLGDLAAHRGDLVGAWGQMLEHQLPSLPPVESFWDALPAFFDWLLGGAAAPAPAAYQLGRGETVIRERTLRIPVGGRAQSHLEVIRFAAANRLCVELDYMDERGRRRSRLIEPYSLRRTSENNIILHAWNIDSDGHRSYRVDRIQGARTTNQTFAPRYDVELTPSGPVSIPQIERRSGDSAGGGWGATPVRPARAPRRAVRTTSSFSSGPTYVYQCGMCGKKFNRKTMDGRLNKHKAPGGFPCGGRMGFLVDTKY
;
A
#
# COMPACT_ATOMS: atom_id res chain seq x y z
N MET A 1 -9.50 2.39 -19.21
CA MET A 1 -8.66 1.23 -18.87
C MET A 1 -7.32 1.65 -19.36
N ILE A 2 -6.30 1.49 -18.54
CA ILE A 2 -4.92 1.71 -18.96
C ILE A 2 -4.53 0.80 -20.12
N ASP A 3 -3.53 1.22 -20.87
CA ASP A 3 -3.02 0.45 -22.00
C ASP A 3 -2.19 -0.73 -21.51
N ARG A 4 -2.17 -1.83 -22.27
CA ARG A 4 -1.32 -2.99 -21.97
C ARG A 4 0.15 -2.60 -21.82
N ARG A 5 0.62 -1.64 -22.63
CA ARG A 5 1.99 -1.13 -22.58
C ARG A 5 2.32 -0.47 -21.24
N GLU A 6 1.37 0.24 -20.64
CA GLU A 6 1.58 0.89 -19.33
C GLU A 6 1.86 -0.16 -18.24
N ILE A 7 1.11 -1.26 -18.24
CA ILE A 7 1.35 -2.40 -17.33
C ILE A 7 2.74 -3.00 -17.58
N LEU A 8 3.14 -3.21 -18.84
CA LEU A 8 4.45 -3.78 -19.16
C LEU A 8 5.61 -2.87 -18.77
N ASP A 9 5.50 -1.57 -19.04
CA ASP A 9 6.53 -0.58 -18.73
C ASP A 9 6.70 -0.44 -17.21
N LEU A 10 5.59 -0.44 -16.46
CA LEU A 10 5.63 -0.41 -15.00
C LEU A 10 6.15 -1.72 -14.40
N ALA A 11 5.78 -2.88 -14.96
CA ALA A 11 6.31 -4.18 -14.56
C ALA A 11 7.83 -4.28 -14.76
N ALA A 12 8.33 -3.79 -15.89
CA ALA A 12 9.77 -3.69 -16.14
C ALA A 12 10.44 -2.74 -15.14
N THR A 13 9.83 -1.59 -14.87
CA THR A 13 10.37 -0.59 -13.92
C THR A 13 10.50 -1.17 -12.51
N LEU A 14 9.44 -1.83 -12.03
CA LEU A 14 9.38 -2.41 -10.69
C LEU A 14 10.09 -3.77 -10.56
N SER A 15 10.62 -4.31 -11.67
CA SER A 15 11.19 -5.67 -11.74
C SER A 15 10.21 -6.74 -11.25
N LEU A 16 8.97 -6.67 -11.74
CA LEU A 16 7.89 -7.59 -11.42
C LEU A 16 7.29 -8.20 -12.68
N THR A 17 6.55 -9.28 -12.49
CA THR A 17 5.74 -9.83 -13.57
C THR A 17 4.52 -8.94 -13.87
N PRO A 18 4.07 -8.83 -15.15
CA PRO A 18 2.92 -8.02 -15.52
C PRO A 18 1.63 -8.33 -14.76
N HIS A 19 1.41 -9.59 -14.37
CA HIS A 19 0.19 -10.00 -13.64
C HIS A 19 0.12 -9.41 -12.22
N VAL A 20 1.26 -9.28 -11.53
CA VAL A 20 1.33 -8.65 -10.20
C VAL A 20 0.97 -7.16 -10.29
N VAL A 21 1.47 -6.47 -11.31
CA VAL A 21 1.16 -5.05 -11.54
C VAL A 21 -0.30 -4.86 -11.93
N GLU A 22 -0.84 -5.70 -12.82
CA GLU A 22 -2.28 -5.65 -13.15
C GLU A 22 -3.17 -5.90 -11.92
N LYS A 23 -2.77 -6.83 -11.05
CA LYS A 23 -3.53 -7.09 -9.82
C LYS A 23 -3.49 -5.90 -8.87
N ASP A 24 -2.34 -5.23 -8.72
CA ASP A 24 -2.25 -3.98 -7.95
C ASP A 24 -3.14 -2.87 -8.52
N TYR A 25 -3.20 -2.75 -9.85
CA TYR A 25 -4.13 -1.87 -10.56
C TYR A 25 -5.59 -2.19 -10.23
N ALA A 26 -5.98 -3.46 -10.35
CA ALA A 26 -7.35 -3.90 -10.07
C ALA A 26 -7.74 -3.70 -8.60
N LEU A 27 -6.83 -3.95 -7.65
CA LEU A 27 -7.03 -3.67 -6.22
C LEU A 27 -7.30 -2.18 -5.96
N GLY A 28 -6.61 -1.28 -6.66
CA GLY A 28 -6.83 0.16 -6.54
C GLY A 28 -8.23 0.57 -6.99
N TRP A 29 -8.69 0.05 -8.13
CA TRP A 29 -10.04 0.32 -8.63
C TRP A 29 -11.15 -0.32 -7.77
N ALA A 30 -10.92 -1.52 -7.25
CA ALA A 30 -11.83 -2.15 -6.29
C ALA A 30 -11.99 -1.29 -5.04
N LEU A 31 -10.88 -0.76 -4.48
CA LEU A 31 -10.92 0.17 -3.36
C LEU A 31 -11.66 1.47 -3.72
N ALA A 32 -11.41 2.04 -4.90
CA ALA A 32 -12.11 3.24 -5.35
C ALA A 32 -13.63 3.00 -5.42
N GLY A 33 -14.06 1.84 -5.95
CA GLY A 33 -15.47 1.47 -6.01
C GLY A 33 -16.09 1.27 -4.63
N ILE A 34 -15.42 0.54 -3.73
CA ILE A 34 -15.89 0.32 -2.34
C ILE A 34 -16.09 1.65 -1.62
N TYR A 35 -15.15 2.59 -1.72
CA TYR A 35 -15.23 3.89 -1.03
C TYR A 35 -16.03 4.97 -1.78
N ALA A 36 -16.39 4.72 -3.04
CA ALA A 36 -17.42 5.50 -3.72
C ALA A 36 -18.84 5.06 -3.32
N HIS A 37 -19.00 3.83 -2.81
CA HIS A 37 -20.30 3.27 -2.47
C HIS A 37 -20.80 3.79 -1.09
N PRO A 38 -21.96 4.47 -1.02
CA PRO A 38 -22.42 5.16 0.17
C PRO A 38 -22.73 4.24 1.35
N GLU A 39 -23.16 3.00 1.08
CA GLU A 39 -23.47 2.02 2.13
C GLU A 39 -22.21 1.38 2.74
N LEU A 40 -21.06 1.38 2.05
CA LEU A 40 -19.84 0.70 2.51
C LEU A 40 -18.81 1.67 3.10
N ALA A 41 -18.62 2.83 2.46
CA ALA A 41 -17.57 3.79 2.82
C ALA A 41 -17.55 4.20 4.31
N PRO A 42 -18.69 4.35 5.03
CA PRO A 42 -18.67 4.74 6.45
C PRO A 42 -18.30 3.60 7.42
N SER A 43 -18.60 2.35 7.06
CA SER A 43 -18.53 1.19 7.96
C SER A 43 -17.37 0.23 7.65
N TRP A 44 -16.74 0.33 6.47
CA TRP A 44 -15.65 -0.56 6.07
C TRP A 44 -14.29 0.05 6.39
N VAL A 45 -13.52 -0.60 7.26
CA VAL A 45 -12.19 -0.15 7.65
C VAL A 45 -11.13 -1.05 7.03
N PHE A 46 -10.36 -0.49 6.10
CA PHE A 46 -9.31 -1.18 5.35
C PHE A 46 -8.09 -1.51 6.22
N LYS A 47 -7.58 -2.74 6.10
CA LYS A 47 -6.45 -3.24 6.89
C LYS A 47 -5.55 -4.20 6.11
N GLY A 48 -4.62 -4.85 6.83
CA GLY A 48 -3.77 -5.89 6.27
C GLY A 48 -2.60 -5.38 5.41
N GLY A 49 -1.98 -6.29 4.66
CA GLY A 49 -0.76 -6.01 3.89
C GLY A 49 -0.99 -5.03 2.73
N THR A 50 -2.15 -5.12 2.07
CA THR A 50 -2.50 -4.22 0.96
C THR A 50 -2.77 -2.80 1.47
N CYS A 51 -3.31 -2.65 2.69
CA CYS A 51 -3.41 -1.35 3.36
C CYS A 51 -2.03 -0.75 3.65
N LEU A 52 -1.10 -1.54 4.19
CA LEU A 52 0.28 -1.08 4.39
C LEU A 52 0.91 -0.61 3.08
N LYS A 53 0.77 -1.37 1.99
CA LYS A 53 1.34 -0.98 0.69
C LYS A 53 0.70 0.27 0.10
N LYS A 54 -0.63 0.29 -0.01
CA LYS A 54 -1.35 1.36 -0.71
C LYS A 54 -1.51 2.64 0.11
N CYS A 55 -1.61 2.52 1.43
CA CYS A 55 -1.77 3.65 2.34
C CYS A 55 -0.43 4.12 2.91
N TYR A 56 0.55 3.24 3.19
CA TYR A 56 1.74 3.62 3.98
C TYR A 56 3.09 3.48 3.25
N PHE A 57 3.35 2.43 2.49
CA PHE A 57 4.69 2.18 1.93
C PHE A 57 4.67 1.65 0.50
N GLU A 58 5.24 2.39 -0.44
CA GLU A 58 5.29 1.98 -1.85
C GLU A 58 6.17 0.75 -2.08
N THR A 59 7.39 0.75 -1.52
CA THR A 59 8.41 -0.29 -1.66
C THR A 59 8.12 -1.56 -0.85
N TYR A 60 6.90 -1.65 -0.30
CA TYR A 60 6.43 -2.81 0.43
C TYR A 60 6.15 -3.98 -0.52
N ARG A 61 6.23 -5.20 0.01
CA ARG A 61 5.92 -6.42 -0.76
C ARG A 61 4.52 -6.35 -1.35
N PHE A 62 4.32 -6.95 -2.50
CA PHE A 62 2.99 -6.99 -3.11
C PHE A 62 2.07 -7.89 -2.30
N SER A 63 0.84 -7.41 -2.12
CA SER A 63 -0.23 -8.13 -1.46
C SER A 63 -1.41 -8.15 -2.41
N GLU A 64 -2.11 -9.27 -2.41
CA GLU A 64 -3.08 -9.63 -3.45
C GLU A 64 -4.52 -9.64 -2.93
N ASP A 65 -4.69 -9.48 -1.62
CA ASP A 65 -5.93 -9.63 -0.89
C ASP A 65 -6.43 -8.26 -0.40
N LEU A 66 -7.73 -8.12 -0.18
CA LEU A 66 -8.34 -6.97 0.48
C LEU A 66 -8.92 -7.40 1.82
N ASP A 67 -8.38 -6.87 2.91
CA ASP A 67 -8.83 -7.17 4.27
C ASP A 67 -9.61 -5.99 4.84
N PHE A 68 -10.78 -6.24 5.42
CA PHE A 68 -11.58 -5.21 6.08
C PHE A 68 -12.07 -5.64 7.46
N THR A 69 -12.13 -4.68 8.37
CA THR A 69 -12.96 -4.75 9.57
C THR A 69 -14.23 -3.96 9.34
N LEU A 70 -15.38 -4.60 9.53
CA LEU A 70 -16.69 -4.01 9.37
C LEU A 70 -17.17 -3.49 10.73
N LYS A 71 -17.64 -2.24 10.76
CA LYS A 71 -18.29 -1.65 11.94
C LYS A 71 -19.76 -2.07 12.07
N ASP A 72 -20.34 -2.59 11.00
CA ASP A 72 -21.72 -3.03 10.93
C ASP A 72 -21.73 -4.51 10.50
N GLU A 73 -21.97 -5.40 11.47
CA GLU A 73 -22.01 -6.85 11.24
C GLU A 73 -23.16 -7.26 10.33
N SER A 74 -24.24 -6.47 10.24
CA SER A 74 -25.39 -6.79 9.38
C SER A 74 -25.05 -6.77 7.89
N GLN A 75 -23.91 -6.17 7.52
CA GLN A 75 -23.39 -6.16 6.15
C GLN A 75 -22.68 -7.47 5.76
N LEU A 76 -22.47 -8.39 6.71
CA LEU A 76 -22.06 -9.78 6.42
C LEU A 76 -23.27 -10.62 5.99
N ASP A 77 -23.90 -10.20 4.90
CA ASP A 77 -25.06 -10.84 4.30
C ASP A 77 -24.82 -11.05 2.80
N GLU A 78 -25.13 -12.25 2.29
CA GLU A 78 -24.77 -12.62 0.92
C GLU A 78 -25.58 -11.81 -0.10
N ALA A 79 -26.86 -11.58 0.14
CA ALA A 79 -27.72 -10.82 -0.78
C ALA A 79 -27.29 -9.34 -0.84
N PHE A 80 -26.98 -8.76 0.32
CA PHE A 80 -26.40 -7.43 0.42
C PHE A 80 -25.08 -7.33 -0.36
N LEU A 81 -24.12 -8.23 -0.08
CA LEU A 81 -22.80 -8.21 -0.72
C LEU A 81 -22.89 -8.39 -2.24
N ARG A 82 -23.75 -9.31 -2.73
CA ARG A 82 -23.97 -9.48 -4.18
C ARG A 82 -24.53 -8.23 -4.85
N ARG A 83 -25.47 -7.55 -4.21
CA ARG A 83 -26.04 -6.31 -4.73
C ARG A 83 -24.98 -5.21 -4.82
N VAL A 84 -24.33 -4.88 -3.70
CA VAL A 84 -23.38 -3.76 -3.66
C VAL A 84 -22.15 -4.00 -4.54
N PHE A 85 -21.62 -5.23 -4.60
CA PHE A 85 -20.49 -5.54 -5.49
C PHE A 85 -20.89 -5.65 -6.97
N GLY A 86 -22.16 -5.93 -7.27
CA GLY A 86 -22.72 -5.76 -8.61
C GLY A 86 -22.72 -4.28 -9.03
N GLU A 87 -23.23 -3.41 -8.16
CA GLU A 87 -23.24 -1.95 -8.38
C GLU A 87 -21.81 -1.39 -8.52
N ILE A 88 -20.87 -1.81 -7.66
CA ILE A 88 -19.45 -1.43 -7.73
C ILE A 88 -18.82 -1.90 -9.05
N ALA A 89 -19.10 -3.12 -9.49
CA ALA A 89 -18.56 -3.63 -10.74
C ALA A 89 -19.01 -2.80 -11.96
N GLU A 90 -20.30 -2.44 -12.01
CA GLU A 90 -20.81 -1.54 -13.05
C GLU A 90 -20.13 -0.17 -12.99
N TRP A 91 -19.99 0.40 -11.80
CA TRP A 91 -19.33 1.68 -11.60
C TRP A 91 -17.87 1.66 -12.07
N ILE A 92 -17.09 0.64 -11.68
CA ILE A 92 -15.68 0.50 -12.10
C ILE A 92 -15.59 0.41 -13.64
N TYR A 93 -16.47 -0.36 -14.27
CA TYR A 93 -16.51 -0.48 -15.74
C TYR A 93 -16.82 0.85 -16.42
N GLU A 94 -17.65 1.70 -15.84
CA GLU A 94 -17.90 3.04 -16.37
C GLU A 94 -16.69 3.95 -16.27
N GLN A 95 -16.08 4.01 -15.08
CA GLN A 95 -14.94 4.89 -14.79
C GLN A 95 -13.74 4.53 -15.66
N CYS A 96 -13.38 3.24 -15.67
CA CYS A 96 -12.16 2.79 -16.31
C CYS A 96 -12.36 1.60 -17.24
N GLY A 97 -13.51 0.93 -17.30
CA GLY A 97 -13.69 -0.22 -18.21
C GLY A 97 -13.05 -1.51 -17.73
N LEU A 98 -12.43 -1.53 -16.55
CA LEU A 98 -12.03 -2.76 -15.87
C LEU A 98 -13.29 -3.56 -15.51
N GLU A 99 -13.32 -4.83 -15.89
CA GLU A 99 -14.50 -5.68 -15.65
C GLU A 99 -14.33 -6.46 -14.35
N PHE A 100 -15.39 -6.51 -13.54
CA PHE A 100 -15.56 -7.40 -12.40
C PHE A 100 -16.85 -8.21 -12.58
N PRO A 101 -16.85 -9.31 -13.36
CA PRO A 101 -18.08 -10.00 -13.77
C PRO A 101 -18.90 -10.47 -12.56
N ALA A 102 -20.16 -10.03 -12.46
CA ALA A 102 -21.03 -10.29 -11.31
C ALA A 102 -21.31 -11.79 -11.10
N ASP A 103 -21.40 -12.56 -12.17
CA ASP A 103 -21.56 -14.02 -12.17
C ASP A 103 -20.34 -14.76 -11.61
N LEU A 104 -19.17 -14.10 -11.56
CA LEU A 104 -17.93 -14.65 -11.02
C LEU A 104 -17.58 -14.09 -9.63
N GLN A 105 -18.48 -13.33 -9.02
CA GLN A 105 -18.38 -12.90 -7.62
C GLN A 105 -18.93 -14.00 -6.69
N ARG A 106 -18.14 -14.37 -5.68
CA ARG A 106 -18.53 -15.33 -4.65
C ARG A 106 -18.30 -14.74 -3.28
N PHE A 107 -19.21 -14.99 -2.35
CA PHE A 107 -19.14 -14.57 -0.95
C PHE A 107 -19.45 -15.78 -0.08
N ASP A 108 -18.41 -16.33 0.53
CA ASP A 108 -18.51 -17.49 1.40
C ASP A 108 -18.65 -16.98 2.84
N ILE A 109 -19.88 -16.95 3.39
CA ILE A 109 -20.16 -16.53 4.77
C ILE A 109 -20.06 -17.75 5.69
N PHE A 110 -19.33 -17.62 6.79
CA PHE A 110 -19.11 -18.71 7.74
C PHE A 110 -18.94 -18.19 9.16
N THR A 111 -19.20 -19.05 10.13
CA THR A 111 -18.89 -18.82 11.54
C THR A 111 -17.43 -19.18 11.79
N ASN A 112 -16.64 -18.23 12.30
CA ASN A 112 -15.25 -18.44 12.63
C ASN A 112 -15.10 -19.29 13.92
N PRO A 113 -13.89 -19.80 14.25
CA PRO A 113 -13.69 -20.62 15.45
C PRO A 113 -14.05 -19.95 16.79
N ARG A 114 -14.22 -18.62 16.83
CA ARG A 114 -14.68 -17.87 18.01
C ARG A 114 -16.21 -17.68 18.07
N GLY A 115 -16.94 -18.22 17.10
CA GLY A 115 -18.41 -18.12 17.04
C GLY A 115 -18.94 -16.87 16.34
N SER A 116 -18.07 -16.01 15.79
CA SER A 116 -18.49 -14.79 15.09
C SER A 116 -18.60 -14.98 13.58
N ILE A 117 -19.45 -14.18 12.93
CA ILE A 117 -19.63 -14.25 11.48
C ILE A 117 -18.43 -13.62 10.77
N SER A 118 -18.01 -14.23 9.67
CA SER A 118 -16.96 -13.73 8.79
C SER A 118 -17.31 -14.07 7.35
N CYS A 119 -16.77 -13.32 6.39
CA CYS A 119 -17.00 -13.58 4.97
C CYS A 119 -15.68 -13.61 4.21
N GLN A 120 -15.52 -14.62 3.35
CA GLN A 120 -14.48 -14.67 2.34
C GLN A 120 -15.09 -14.46 0.95
N GLY A 121 -14.84 -13.30 0.36
CA GLY A 121 -15.18 -12.97 -1.01
C GLY A 121 -14.10 -13.35 -2.01
N LYS A 122 -14.50 -13.63 -3.24
CA LYS A 122 -13.64 -13.80 -4.42
C LYS A 122 -14.20 -12.97 -5.56
N LEU A 123 -13.44 -11.96 -5.97
CA LEU A 123 -13.81 -11.03 -7.03
C LEU A 123 -12.93 -11.31 -8.26
N ALA A 124 -13.49 -11.96 -9.27
CA ALA A 124 -12.79 -12.12 -10.54
C ALA A 124 -12.74 -10.80 -11.30
N TYR A 125 -11.65 -10.55 -12.03
CA TYR A 125 -11.53 -9.35 -12.88
C TYR A 125 -10.94 -9.67 -14.25
N ARG A 126 -11.18 -8.78 -15.22
CA ARG A 126 -10.53 -8.81 -16.55
C ARG A 126 -9.92 -7.46 -16.88
N GLY A 127 -8.60 -7.43 -16.93
CA GLY A 127 -7.78 -6.26 -17.27
C GLY A 127 -6.97 -6.42 -18.58
N PRO A 128 -6.06 -5.47 -18.86
CA PRO A 128 -5.30 -5.39 -20.13
C PRO A 128 -4.42 -6.59 -20.48
N VAL A 129 -3.94 -7.33 -19.49
CA VAL A 129 -3.04 -8.50 -19.61
C VAL A 129 -3.65 -9.76 -18.99
N SER A 130 -4.93 -9.74 -18.64
CA SER A 130 -5.57 -10.87 -17.97
C SER A 130 -5.55 -12.13 -18.85
N PRO A 131 -5.20 -13.30 -18.27
CA PRO A 131 -5.27 -14.59 -18.96
C PRO A 131 -6.71 -14.99 -19.29
N ARG A 132 -6.87 -16.05 -20.11
CA ARG A 132 -8.18 -16.59 -20.51
C ARG A 132 -9.06 -16.96 -19.30
N SER A 133 -8.46 -17.46 -18.23
CA SER A 133 -9.13 -17.67 -16.95
C SER A 133 -8.90 -16.44 -16.07
N PRO A 134 -9.95 -15.70 -15.66
CA PRO A 134 -9.75 -14.42 -15.01
C PRO A 134 -9.11 -14.58 -13.62
N PRO A 135 -8.09 -13.76 -13.30
CA PRO A 135 -7.52 -13.70 -11.96
C PRO A 135 -8.56 -13.22 -10.94
N ARG A 136 -8.28 -13.48 -9.66
CA ARG A 136 -9.18 -13.17 -8.55
C ARG A 136 -8.49 -12.33 -7.48
N ILE A 137 -9.22 -11.33 -6.98
CA ILE A 137 -8.93 -10.64 -5.73
C ILE A 137 -9.69 -11.36 -4.63
N LYS A 138 -8.97 -11.72 -3.56
CA LYS A 138 -9.59 -12.24 -2.35
C LYS A 138 -10.04 -11.07 -1.48
N LEU A 139 -11.21 -11.20 -0.88
CA LEU A 139 -11.78 -10.21 0.02
C LEU A 139 -12.03 -10.91 1.36
N ASP A 140 -11.40 -10.50 2.44
CA ASP A 140 -11.64 -11.04 3.78
C ASP A 140 -12.32 -9.98 4.64
N LEU A 141 -13.54 -10.29 5.10
CA LEU A 141 -14.39 -9.39 5.88
C LEU A 141 -14.61 -9.98 7.28
N THR A 142 -14.35 -9.18 8.31
CA THR A 142 -14.60 -9.56 9.71
C THR A 142 -15.30 -8.43 10.45
N ALA A 143 -16.31 -8.74 11.26
CA ALA A 143 -16.87 -7.81 12.25
C ALA A 143 -16.30 -8.05 13.66
N ASP A 144 -15.65 -9.20 13.88
CA ASP A 144 -15.04 -9.61 15.15
C ASP A 144 -13.57 -9.18 15.24
N GLU A 145 -13.37 -7.87 15.33
CA GLU A 145 -12.05 -7.28 15.57
C GLU A 145 -12.15 -5.99 16.39
N ARG A 146 -11.27 -5.85 17.38
CA ARG A 146 -11.20 -4.63 18.20
C ARG A 146 -10.40 -3.56 17.47
N LEU A 147 -11.07 -2.47 17.11
CA LEU A 147 -10.45 -1.22 16.69
C LEU A 147 -9.96 -0.47 17.92
N VAL A 148 -8.66 -0.44 18.17
CA VAL A 148 -8.07 0.24 19.34
C VAL A 148 -7.96 1.74 19.10
N LEU A 149 -7.51 2.11 17.90
CA LEU A 149 -7.36 3.48 17.46
C LEU A 149 -8.50 3.87 16.50
N PRO A 150 -8.87 5.16 16.45
CA PRO A 150 -9.82 5.66 15.47
C PRO A 150 -9.30 5.39 14.05
N PRO A 151 -10.14 4.86 13.15
CA PRO A 151 -9.77 4.75 11.75
C PRO A 151 -9.42 6.10 11.12
N VAL A 152 -8.44 6.10 10.23
CA VAL A 152 -7.89 7.31 9.60
C VAL A 152 -8.27 7.35 8.12
N GLN A 153 -8.58 8.54 7.61
CA GLN A 153 -8.78 8.73 6.18
C GLN A 153 -7.42 8.84 5.49
N MET A 154 -7.11 7.89 4.61
CA MET A 154 -5.81 7.81 3.92
C MET A 154 -5.99 7.94 2.41
N PRO A 155 -5.17 8.77 1.73
CA PRO A 155 -5.12 8.74 0.27
C PRO A 155 -4.51 7.42 -0.19
N ILE A 156 -5.09 6.83 -1.24
CA ILE A 156 -4.56 5.60 -1.83
C ILE A 156 -3.50 5.92 -2.88
N PHE A 157 -2.37 5.21 -2.80
CA PHE A 157 -1.41 5.17 -3.87
C PHE A 157 -1.94 4.34 -5.04
N HIS A 158 -2.24 5.01 -6.15
CA HIS A 158 -2.73 4.43 -7.39
C HIS A 158 -2.05 5.16 -8.58
N PRO A 159 -0.82 4.76 -8.97
CA PRO A 159 0.03 5.52 -9.90
C PRO A 159 -0.34 5.36 -11.38
N TYR A 160 -1.55 4.92 -11.69
CA TYR A 160 -1.96 4.56 -13.04
C TYR A 160 -2.59 5.76 -13.77
N SER A 161 -2.43 5.81 -15.09
CA SER A 161 -2.79 6.97 -15.91
C SER A 161 -4.29 7.29 -15.94
N ASP A 162 -5.15 6.34 -15.58
CA ASP A 162 -6.59 6.54 -15.48
C ASP A 162 -7.12 6.73 -14.05
N ALA A 163 -6.23 6.94 -13.07
CA ALA A 163 -6.60 7.23 -11.69
C ALA A 163 -7.72 8.28 -11.58
N PRO A 164 -8.68 8.13 -10.64
CA PRO A 164 -9.74 9.12 -10.42
C PRO A 164 -9.19 10.54 -10.27
N ASP A 165 -9.86 11.52 -10.89
CA ASP A 165 -9.47 12.93 -10.83
C ASP A 165 -9.35 13.41 -9.38
N GLY A 166 -8.15 13.86 -8.97
CA GLY A 166 -7.88 14.30 -7.59
C GLY A 166 -7.58 13.17 -6.60
N GLY A 167 -7.52 11.92 -7.07
CA GLY A 167 -7.32 10.73 -6.24
C GLY A 167 -8.56 10.37 -5.44
N PHE A 168 -8.42 9.40 -4.54
CA PHE A 168 -9.47 8.98 -3.63
C PHE A 168 -8.89 8.59 -2.27
N THR A 169 -9.73 8.66 -1.24
CA THR A 169 -9.37 8.31 0.13
C THR A 169 -10.15 7.08 0.59
N VAL A 170 -9.58 6.37 1.54
CA VAL A 170 -10.18 5.20 2.20
C VAL A 170 -10.17 5.39 3.70
N LEU A 171 -11.08 4.72 4.41
CA LEU A 171 -11.05 4.62 5.86
C LEU A 171 -10.16 3.44 6.24
N ALA A 172 -8.96 3.69 6.75
CA ALA A 172 -7.96 2.66 7.04
C ALA A 172 -7.67 2.52 8.54
N TYR A 173 -7.06 1.40 8.91
CA TYR A 173 -6.38 1.26 10.20
C TYR A 173 -5.33 2.35 10.34
N ALA A 174 -5.20 2.93 11.54
CA ALA A 174 -4.02 3.73 11.88
C ALA A 174 -2.75 2.88 11.73
N TYR A 175 -1.60 3.53 11.54
CA TYR A 175 -0.36 2.79 11.28
C TYR A 175 0.00 1.84 12.42
N GLU A 176 -0.14 2.33 13.66
CA GLU A 176 0.10 1.57 14.89
C GLU A 176 -0.87 0.41 15.06
N GLU A 177 -2.13 0.60 14.65
CA GLU A 177 -3.17 -0.43 14.62
C GLU A 177 -2.77 -1.59 13.69
N ALA A 178 -2.36 -1.26 12.46
CA ALA A 178 -1.93 -2.24 11.46
C ALA A 178 -0.63 -2.94 11.88
N PHE A 179 0.33 -2.21 12.44
CA PHE A 179 1.58 -2.79 12.94
C PHE A 179 1.31 -3.71 14.14
N GLY A 180 0.52 -3.29 15.12
CA GLY A 180 0.15 -4.12 16.28
C GLY A 180 -0.55 -5.42 15.86
N GLU A 181 -1.45 -5.35 14.87
CA GLU A 181 -2.09 -6.54 14.30
C GLU A 181 -1.08 -7.49 13.62
N LYS A 182 -0.04 -6.96 12.96
CA LYS A 182 1.04 -7.76 12.38
C LYS A 182 1.89 -8.47 13.42
N VAL A 183 2.21 -7.81 14.52
CA VAL A 183 2.96 -8.42 15.63
C VAL A 183 2.13 -9.54 16.28
N ARG A 184 0.82 -9.30 16.50
CA ARG A 184 -0.11 -10.34 16.97
C ARG A 184 -0.15 -11.54 16.02
N ALA A 185 -0.33 -11.29 14.72
CA ALA A 185 -0.41 -12.33 13.70
C ALA A 185 0.87 -13.17 13.59
N LEU A 186 2.05 -12.55 13.70
CA LEU A 186 3.34 -13.23 13.73
C LEU A 186 3.42 -14.23 14.88
N ALA A 187 2.91 -13.87 16.06
CA ALA A 187 2.90 -14.77 17.20
C ALA A 187 1.89 -15.92 17.06
N GLU A 188 0.70 -15.65 16.53
CA GLU A 188 -0.35 -16.67 16.39
C GLU A 188 -0.02 -17.72 15.32
N ARG A 189 0.64 -17.31 14.23
CA ARG A 189 0.76 -18.15 13.02
C ARG A 189 2.19 -18.36 12.53
N THR A 190 3.14 -17.57 13.05
CA THR A 190 4.57 -17.57 12.70
C THR A 190 4.83 -17.73 11.19
N ARG A 191 4.16 -16.91 10.38
CA ARG A 191 4.29 -16.96 8.92
C ARG A 191 5.40 -16.04 8.41
N PRO A 192 6.16 -16.46 7.38
CA PRO A 192 7.16 -15.64 6.68
C PRO A 192 6.73 -14.21 6.38
N ARG A 193 5.49 -14.03 5.88
CA ARG A 193 4.95 -12.71 5.54
C ARG A 193 4.84 -11.79 6.74
N ASP A 194 4.40 -12.31 7.88
CA ASP A 194 4.24 -11.50 9.09
C ASP A 194 5.62 -11.16 9.70
N LEU A 195 6.62 -12.04 9.60
CA LEU A 195 8.00 -11.71 9.98
C LEU A 195 8.60 -10.64 9.08
N TYR A 196 8.47 -10.81 7.76
CA TYR A 196 8.90 -9.81 6.77
C TYR A 196 8.28 -8.44 7.08
N ASP A 197 6.97 -8.45 7.34
CA ASP A 197 6.20 -7.25 7.63
C ASP A 197 6.69 -6.58 8.93
N VAL A 198 6.67 -7.29 10.06
CA VAL A 198 7.06 -6.75 11.38
C VAL A 198 8.45 -6.13 11.36
N ILE A 199 9.43 -6.82 10.76
CA ILE A 199 10.81 -6.33 10.75
C ILE A 199 10.98 -5.13 9.81
N ASN A 200 10.32 -5.10 8.64
CA ASN A 200 10.42 -3.93 7.76
C ASN A 200 9.68 -2.71 8.34
N LEU A 201 8.53 -2.91 8.99
CA LEU A 201 7.84 -1.86 9.74
C LEU A 201 8.70 -1.33 10.90
N PHE A 202 9.39 -2.23 11.60
CA PHE A 202 10.36 -1.85 12.63
C PHE A 202 11.55 -1.09 12.01
N ARG A 203 12.12 -1.53 10.89
CA ARG A 203 13.30 -0.91 10.26
C ARG A 203 13.04 0.49 9.73
N ASN A 204 11.81 0.85 9.40
CA ASN A 204 11.44 2.18 8.96
C ASN A 204 11.46 3.17 10.14
N THR A 205 12.64 3.73 10.44
CA THR A 205 12.90 4.61 11.59
C THR A 205 12.03 5.86 11.61
N GLU A 206 11.73 6.43 10.44
CA GLU A 206 10.94 7.66 10.31
C GLU A 206 9.46 7.45 10.61
N ALA A 207 8.88 6.35 10.12
CA ALA A 207 7.47 6.03 10.37
C ALA A 207 7.27 5.28 11.70
N ARG A 208 8.33 4.74 12.31
CA ARG A 208 8.25 3.90 13.52
C ARG A 208 7.49 4.63 14.64
N PRO A 209 6.41 4.05 15.19
CA PRO A 209 5.66 4.70 16.25
C PRO A 209 6.44 4.69 17.57
N ALA A 210 5.94 5.39 18.58
CA ALA A 210 6.47 5.21 19.93
C ALA A 210 6.18 3.78 20.42
N ALA A 211 7.18 3.11 21.01
CA ALA A 211 7.05 1.74 21.50
C ALA A 211 5.86 1.56 22.46
N ALA A 212 5.65 2.54 23.36
CA ALA A 212 4.54 2.54 24.30
C ALA A 212 3.16 2.54 23.62
N VAL A 213 3.00 3.27 22.50
CA VAL A 213 1.74 3.32 21.74
C VAL A 213 1.50 1.97 21.06
N LEU A 214 2.51 1.44 20.37
CA LEU A 214 2.40 0.14 19.71
C LEU A 214 2.11 -0.99 20.70
N LEU A 215 2.78 -0.98 21.86
CA LEU A 215 2.58 -1.97 22.91
C LEU A 215 1.17 -1.92 23.51
N ASP A 216 0.62 -0.73 23.71
CA ASP A 216 -0.76 -0.55 24.18
C ASP A 216 -1.78 -1.12 23.17
N VAL A 217 -1.62 -0.80 21.89
CA VAL A 217 -2.43 -1.37 20.80
C VAL A 217 -2.32 -2.90 20.78
N LEU A 218 -1.10 -3.42 20.83
CA LEU A 218 -0.86 -4.86 20.82
C LEU A 218 -1.51 -5.55 22.03
N ARG A 219 -1.36 -4.99 23.24
CA ARG A 219 -2.00 -5.51 24.47
C ARG A 219 -3.50 -5.64 24.32
N GLN A 220 -4.17 -4.57 23.90
CA GLN A 220 -5.63 -4.56 23.75
C GLN A 220 -6.12 -5.53 22.68
N LYS A 221 -5.36 -5.71 21.59
CA LYS A 221 -5.65 -6.71 20.54
C LYS A 221 -5.40 -8.14 21.01
N CYS A 222 -4.33 -8.40 21.75
CA CYS A 222 -4.04 -9.69 22.34
C CYS A 222 -5.10 -10.10 23.37
N GLU A 223 -5.48 -9.17 24.26
CA GLU A 223 -6.55 -9.35 25.25
C GLU A 223 -7.88 -9.73 24.57
N PHE A 224 -8.25 -8.99 23.51
CA PHE A 224 -9.46 -9.27 22.75
C PHE A 224 -9.47 -10.68 22.14
N LYS A 225 -8.31 -11.21 21.76
CA LYS A 225 -8.18 -12.56 21.18
C LYS A 225 -7.89 -13.64 22.23
N GLY A 226 -7.82 -13.28 23.52
CA GLY A 226 -7.54 -14.21 24.60
C GLY A 226 -6.11 -14.76 24.59
N ILE A 227 -5.15 -14.03 24.01
CA ILE A 227 -3.74 -14.45 23.97
C ILE A 227 -2.85 -13.50 24.78
N GLN A 228 -1.67 -13.98 25.16
CA GLN A 228 -0.66 -13.15 25.82
C GLN A 228 0.05 -12.23 24.82
N VAL A 229 0.64 -11.14 25.32
CA VAL A 229 1.53 -10.30 24.50
C VAL A 229 2.76 -11.12 24.13
N PRO A 230 3.09 -11.26 22.84
CA PRO A 230 4.17 -12.10 22.41
C PRO A 230 5.54 -11.59 22.83
N LYS A 231 6.46 -12.52 23.02
CA LYS A 231 7.86 -12.33 23.35
C LYS A 231 8.73 -13.13 22.38
N LEU A 232 10.02 -12.81 22.33
CA LEU A 232 10.99 -13.51 21.47
C LEU A 232 10.97 -15.03 21.66
N GLY A 233 10.87 -15.51 22.91
CA GLY A 233 10.85 -16.94 23.24
C GLY A 233 9.68 -17.70 22.61
N ASP A 234 8.55 -17.04 22.37
CA ASP A 234 7.34 -17.67 21.83
C ASP A 234 7.52 -18.06 20.34
N LEU A 235 8.42 -17.39 19.63
CA LEU A 235 8.67 -17.64 18.21
C LEU A 235 9.69 -18.75 17.97
N ALA A 236 10.57 -19.02 18.94
CA ALA A 236 11.76 -19.85 18.74
C ALA A 236 11.44 -21.29 18.26
N ALA A 237 10.36 -21.88 18.78
CA ALA A 237 9.92 -23.23 18.42
C ALA A 237 9.50 -23.36 16.94
N HIS A 238 9.09 -22.26 16.31
CA HIS A 238 8.55 -22.24 14.95
C HIS A 238 9.57 -21.76 13.90
N ARG A 239 10.83 -21.56 14.28
CA ARG A 239 11.88 -21.08 13.37
C ARG A 239 12.04 -21.99 12.15
N GLY A 240 12.07 -23.31 12.37
CA GLY A 240 12.29 -24.29 11.29
C GLY A 240 11.22 -24.21 10.21
N ASP A 241 9.95 -24.21 10.60
CA ASP A 241 8.81 -24.11 9.69
C ASP A 241 8.79 -22.78 8.94
N LEU A 242 9.09 -21.67 9.64
CA LEU A 242 9.15 -20.36 9.03
C LEU A 242 10.25 -20.29 7.96
N VAL A 243 11.45 -20.77 8.29
CA VAL A 243 12.59 -20.79 7.35
C VAL A 243 12.27 -21.67 6.14
N GLY A 244 11.70 -22.86 6.36
CA GLY A 244 11.30 -23.77 5.29
C GLY A 244 10.24 -23.18 4.35
N ALA A 245 9.35 -22.32 4.85
CA ALA A 245 8.30 -21.69 4.07
C ALA A 245 8.70 -20.33 3.45
N TRP A 246 9.89 -19.79 3.76
CA TRP A 246 10.28 -18.41 3.42
C TRP A 246 10.18 -18.11 1.92
N GLY A 247 10.85 -18.92 1.08
CA GLY A 247 10.85 -18.72 -0.37
C GLY A 247 9.48 -18.88 -1.00
N GLN A 248 8.81 -20.00 -0.71
CA GLN A 248 7.49 -20.32 -1.27
C GLN A 248 6.46 -19.19 -1.02
N MET A 249 6.50 -18.56 0.15
CA MET A 249 5.49 -17.57 0.54
C MET A 249 5.76 -16.14 0.06
N LEU A 250 7.02 -15.80 -0.25
CA LEU A 250 7.46 -14.41 -0.51
C LEU A 250 8.07 -14.17 -1.90
N GLU A 251 8.64 -15.18 -2.56
CA GLU A 251 9.41 -14.98 -3.81
C GLU A 251 8.61 -14.29 -4.92
N HIS A 252 7.34 -14.65 -5.09
CA HIS A 252 6.45 -14.02 -6.09
C HIS A 252 5.99 -12.60 -5.72
N GLN A 253 6.22 -12.16 -4.49
CA GLN A 253 5.75 -10.86 -3.96
C GLN A 253 6.87 -9.82 -3.85
N LEU A 254 8.11 -10.22 -4.14
CA LEU A 254 9.32 -9.43 -3.97
C LEU A 254 10.13 -9.45 -5.27
N PRO A 255 10.80 -8.34 -5.64
CA PRO A 255 11.76 -8.33 -6.74
C PRO A 255 12.93 -9.31 -6.55
N SER A 256 13.33 -9.53 -5.30
CA SER A 256 14.39 -10.45 -4.91
C SER A 256 14.12 -10.92 -3.47
N LEU A 257 14.32 -12.20 -3.19
CA LEU A 257 14.08 -12.76 -1.86
C LEU A 257 15.29 -12.49 -0.95
N PRO A 258 15.15 -11.66 0.10
CA PRO A 258 16.25 -11.44 1.04
C PRO A 258 16.48 -12.68 1.94
N PRO A 259 17.70 -12.87 2.47
CA PRO A 259 17.98 -13.95 3.43
C PRO A 259 17.10 -13.84 4.67
N VAL A 260 16.55 -14.98 5.12
CA VAL A 260 15.63 -15.03 6.27
C VAL A 260 16.34 -14.64 7.57
N GLU A 261 17.64 -14.91 7.68
CA GLU A 261 18.51 -14.58 8.81
C GLU A 261 18.51 -13.07 9.08
N SER A 262 18.52 -12.24 8.02
CA SER A 262 18.42 -10.78 8.15
C SER A 262 17.19 -10.35 8.96
N PHE A 263 16.09 -11.08 8.81
CA PHE A 263 14.83 -10.80 9.47
C PHE A 263 14.76 -11.44 10.86
N TRP A 264 15.14 -12.71 10.95
CA TRP A 264 15.11 -13.46 12.19
C TRP A 264 16.03 -12.84 13.25
N ASP A 265 17.25 -12.48 12.87
CA ASP A 265 18.26 -11.94 13.78
C ASP A 265 17.96 -10.48 14.19
N ALA A 266 16.97 -9.84 13.56
CA ALA A 266 16.46 -8.53 13.96
C ALA A 266 15.36 -8.60 15.04
N LEU A 267 14.80 -9.78 15.33
CA LEU A 267 13.75 -9.96 16.35
C LEU A 267 14.18 -9.55 17.77
N PRO A 268 15.41 -9.85 18.25
CA PRO A 268 15.84 -9.40 19.58
C PRO A 268 15.77 -7.88 19.73
N ALA A 269 16.38 -7.14 18.80
CA ALA A 269 16.35 -5.68 18.81
C ALA A 269 14.93 -5.11 18.72
N PHE A 270 14.04 -5.77 17.96
CA PHE A 270 12.63 -5.41 17.89
C PHE A 270 11.91 -5.59 19.24
N PHE A 271 12.08 -6.74 19.90
CA PHE A 271 11.42 -6.99 21.19
C PHE A 271 12.02 -6.16 22.33
N ASP A 272 13.33 -5.90 22.32
CA ASP A 272 13.98 -5.00 23.28
C ASP A 272 13.42 -3.58 23.17
N TRP A 273 13.21 -3.09 21.94
CA TRP A 273 12.54 -1.81 21.70
C TRP A 273 11.07 -1.83 22.15
N LEU A 274 10.31 -2.85 21.74
CA LEU A 274 8.87 -2.93 22.01
C LEU A 274 8.54 -3.06 23.49
N LEU A 275 9.27 -3.93 24.21
CA LEU A 275 8.98 -4.31 25.60
C LEU A 275 9.84 -3.53 26.59
N GLY A 276 11.11 -3.28 26.26
CA GLY A 276 12.05 -2.58 27.14
C GLY A 276 11.96 -1.06 27.07
N GLY A 277 11.26 -0.51 26.07
CA GLY A 277 11.18 0.95 25.87
C GLY A 277 12.53 1.59 25.51
N ALA A 278 13.54 0.77 25.20
CA ALA A 278 14.84 1.23 24.78
C ALA A 278 14.72 2.01 23.46
N ALA A 279 15.50 3.08 23.32
CA ALA A 279 15.67 3.72 22.02
C ALA A 279 16.27 2.66 21.07
N ALA A 280 15.50 2.25 20.06
CA ALA A 280 15.99 1.32 19.08
C ALA A 280 17.23 1.92 18.40
N PRO A 281 18.34 1.17 18.31
CA PRO A 281 19.57 1.70 17.74
C PRO A 281 19.31 2.15 16.31
N ALA A 282 19.38 3.47 16.09
CA ALA A 282 19.29 4.09 14.78
C ALA A 282 20.63 4.78 14.52
N PRO A 283 21.39 4.37 13.51
CA PRO A 283 22.59 5.09 13.13
C PRO A 283 22.24 6.52 12.70
N ALA A 284 23.16 7.46 12.91
CA ALA A 284 22.95 8.84 12.50
C ALA A 284 22.84 8.94 10.97
N ALA A 285 22.02 9.87 10.48
CA ALA A 285 21.99 10.21 9.06
C ALA A 285 23.38 10.69 8.59
N TYR A 286 23.72 10.37 7.35
CA TYR A 286 24.98 10.84 6.76
C TYR A 286 24.96 12.38 6.63
N GLN A 287 26.03 13.04 7.07
CA GLN A 287 26.12 14.50 7.06
C GLN A 287 25.94 15.07 5.65
N LEU A 288 25.02 16.02 5.52
CA LEU A 288 24.67 16.66 4.25
C LEU A 288 25.87 17.45 3.71
N GLY A 289 26.11 17.35 2.40
CA GLY A 289 26.89 18.35 1.69
C GLY A 289 26.17 19.71 1.75
N ARG A 290 26.91 20.83 1.77
CA ARG A 290 26.29 22.17 1.73
C ARG A 290 25.38 22.30 0.50
N GLY A 291 24.09 22.54 0.71
CA GLY A 291 23.10 22.76 -0.36
C GLY A 291 22.41 21.49 -0.89
N GLU A 292 22.62 20.33 -0.27
CA GLU A 292 21.89 19.10 -0.61
C GLU A 292 20.55 19.00 0.12
N THR A 293 19.54 18.46 -0.56
CA THR A 293 18.21 18.18 0.01
C THR A 293 17.86 16.70 -0.15
N VAL A 294 17.27 16.11 0.88
CA VAL A 294 16.90 14.68 0.88
C VAL A 294 15.68 14.47 -0.02
N ILE A 295 15.70 13.44 -0.87
CA ILE A 295 14.55 13.06 -1.68
C ILE A 295 13.83 11.90 -0.97
N ARG A 296 12.63 12.18 -0.45
CA ARG A 296 11.77 11.22 0.29
C ARG A 296 10.45 10.89 -0.42
N GLU A 297 10.24 11.43 -1.62
CA GLU A 297 8.98 11.30 -2.35
C GLU A 297 8.66 9.82 -2.63
N ARG A 298 7.37 9.46 -2.53
CA ARG A 298 6.86 8.12 -2.84
C ARG A 298 7.09 7.81 -4.31
N THR A 299 6.27 8.37 -5.18
CA THR A 299 6.59 8.38 -6.60
C THR A 299 7.80 9.27 -6.77
N LEU A 300 8.90 8.71 -7.23
CA LEU A 300 9.99 9.50 -7.78
C LEU A 300 9.41 10.18 -9.03
N ARG A 301 8.76 11.34 -8.86
CA ARG A 301 8.52 12.30 -9.96
C ARG A 301 9.81 13.01 -10.29
N ILE A 302 10.88 12.24 -10.26
CA ILE A 302 12.22 12.63 -10.58
C ILE A 302 12.27 12.67 -12.11
N PRO A 303 12.76 13.76 -12.73
CA PRO A 303 12.93 13.85 -14.17
C PRO A 303 14.13 12.99 -14.63
N VAL A 304 14.07 11.68 -14.40
CA VAL A 304 15.04 10.69 -14.88
C VAL A 304 14.38 9.80 -15.93
N GLY A 305 15.16 9.31 -16.88
CA GLY A 305 14.66 8.37 -17.89
C GLY A 305 14.17 7.06 -17.26
N GLY A 306 13.25 6.35 -17.93
CA GLY A 306 12.61 5.13 -17.38
C GLY A 306 13.58 4.04 -16.92
N ARG A 307 14.76 3.91 -17.55
CA ARG A 307 15.81 2.98 -17.09
C ARG A 307 16.38 3.35 -15.73
N ALA A 308 16.70 4.63 -15.53
CA ALA A 308 17.21 5.12 -14.25
C ALA A 308 16.17 4.95 -13.14
N GLN A 309 14.89 5.16 -13.45
CA GLN A 309 13.80 4.90 -12.51
C GLN A 309 13.76 3.43 -12.05
N SER A 310 13.92 2.48 -12.98
CA SER A 310 13.99 1.06 -12.63
C SER A 310 15.16 0.74 -11.69
N HIS A 311 16.34 1.31 -11.96
CA HIS A 311 17.50 1.13 -11.09
C HIS A 311 17.27 1.70 -9.69
N LEU A 312 16.59 2.84 -9.57
CA LEU A 312 16.24 3.42 -8.28
C LEU A 312 15.30 2.53 -7.48
N GLU A 313 14.30 1.89 -8.10
CA GLU A 313 13.41 0.97 -7.40
C GLU A 313 14.16 -0.26 -6.86
N VAL A 314 15.12 -0.80 -7.63
CA VAL A 314 16.02 -1.87 -7.15
C VAL A 314 16.84 -1.40 -5.95
N ILE A 315 17.39 -0.19 -6.00
CA ILE A 315 18.18 0.39 -4.91
C ILE A 315 17.33 0.64 -3.65
N ARG A 316 16.12 1.19 -3.79
CA ARG A 316 15.19 1.44 -2.67
C ARG A 316 14.73 0.12 -2.04
N PHE A 317 14.43 -0.88 -2.86
CA PHE A 317 14.10 -2.23 -2.40
C PHE A 317 15.25 -2.85 -1.60
N ALA A 318 16.48 -2.78 -2.13
CA ALA A 318 17.67 -3.30 -1.46
C ALA A 318 17.90 -2.59 -0.12
N ALA A 319 17.82 -1.26 -0.10
CA ALA A 319 17.99 -0.45 1.09
C ALA A 319 16.97 -0.81 2.20
N ALA A 320 15.69 -0.92 1.84
CA ALA A 320 14.62 -1.30 2.77
C ALA A 320 14.88 -2.68 3.41
N ASN A 321 15.44 -3.61 2.64
CA ASN A 321 15.72 -4.98 3.08
C ASN A 321 17.15 -5.18 3.61
N ARG A 322 17.96 -4.12 3.71
CA ARG A 322 19.38 -4.14 4.12
C ARG A 322 20.27 -5.03 3.25
N LEU A 323 20.04 -5.00 1.95
CA LEU A 323 20.82 -5.73 0.94
C LEU A 323 21.83 -4.80 0.26
N CYS A 324 23.02 -5.32 -0.01
CA CYS A 324 23.99 -4.66 -0.87
C CYS A 324 23.51 -4.68 -2.32
N VAL A 325 23.88 -3.63 -3.07
CA VAL A 325 23.56 -3.47 -4.49
C VAL A 325 24.83 -3.58 -5.30
N GLU A 326 24.81 -4.41 -6.33
CA GLU A 326 25.79 -4.34 -7.41
C GLU A 326 25.38 -3.19 -8.35
N LEU A 327 26.18 -2.13 -8.36
CA LEU A 327 25.95 -0.91 -9.12
C LEU A 327 26.91 -0.84 -10.31
N ASP A 328 26.34 -0.91 -11.51
CA ASP A 328 27.07 -0.69 -12.76
C ASP A 328 27.04 0.81 -13.11
N TYR A 329 28.20 1.44 -13.04
CA TYR A 329 28.32 2.89 -13.06
C TYR A 329 29.31 3.36 -14.12
N MET A 330 28.92 4.38 -14.89
CA MET A 330 29.79 5.07 -15.84
C MET A 330 30.32 6.38 -15.24
N ASP A 331 31.64 6.51 -15.12
CA ASP A 331 32.25 7.76 -14.63
C ASP A 331 32.26 8.86 -15.70
N GLU A 332 32.74 10.05 -15.31
CA GLU A 332 32.83 11.24 -16.20
C GLU A 332 33.74 11.05 -17.39
N ARG A 333 34.67 10.10 -17.30
CA ARG A 333 35.62 9.76 -18.37
C ARG A 333 35.06 8.65 -19.27
N GLY A 334 33.79 8.27 -19.09
CA GLY A 334 33.14 7.19 -19.84
C GLY A 334 33.56 5.79 -19.40
N ARG A 335 34.29 5.63 -18.29
CA ARG A 335 34.74 4.31 -17.83
C ARG A 335 33.61 3.66 -17.04
N ARG A 336 33.19 2.49 -17.50
CA ARG A 336 32.17 1.66 -16.86
C ARG A 336 32.80 0.68 -15.88
N ARG A 337 32.29 0.63 -14.65
CA ARG A 337 32.73 -0.33 -13.62
C ARG A 337 31.55 -0.77 -12.77
N SER A 338 31.50 -2.07 -12.46
CA SER A 338 30.64 -2.62 -11.42
C SER A 338 31.26 -2.37 -10.04
N ARG A 339 30.43 -2.13 -9.05
CA ARG A 339 30.82 -1.85 -7.66
C ARG A 339 29.79 -2.42 -6.71
N LEU A 340 30.24 -2.95 -5.58
CA LEU A 340 29.33 -3.37 -4.52
C LEU A 340 29.12 -2.23 -3.52
N ILE A 341 27.86 -1.89 -3.25
CA ILE A 341 27.51 -0.75 -2.39
C ILE A 341 26.46 -1.08 -1.31
N GLU A 342 26.55 -0.39 -0.18
CA GLU A 342 25.49 -0.25 0.83
C GLU A 342 24.73 1.06 0.53
N PRO A 343 23.48 1.04 0.05
CA PRO A 343 22.76 2.25 -0.33
C PRO A 343 22.11 2.95 0.88
N TYR A 344 22.30 4.28 1.01
CA TYR A 344 21.84 5.04 2.18
C TYR A 344 20.86 6.17 1.90
N SER A 345 21.09 7.05 0.91
CA SER A 345 20.21 8.21 0.68
C SER A 345 20.20 8.69 -0.77
N LEU A 346 19.06 9.16 -1.25
CA LEU A 346 18.96 9.99 -2.45
C LEU A 346 18.95 11.47 -2.07
N ARG A 347 19.78 12.27 -2.73
CA ARG A 347 19.85 13.71 -2.52
C ARG A 347 19.70 14.46 -3.84
N ARG A 348 19.11 15.65 -3.79
CA ARG A 348 19.13 16.65 -4.86
C ARG A 348 20.17 17.71 -4.50
N THR A 349 21.11 17.95 -5.40
CA THR A 349 22.15 18.98 -5.25
C THR A 349 21.62 20.37 -5.63
N SER A 350 22.38 21.42 -5.32
CA SER A 350 22.09 22.80 -5.74
C SER A 350 21.99 22.98 -7.25
N GLU A 351 22.71 22.15 -8.02
CA GLU A 351 22.66 22.08 -9.49
C GLU A 351 21.50 21.21 -10.02
N ASN A 352 20.58 20.81 -9.14
CA ASN A 352 19.45 19.93 -9.45
C ASN A 352 19.84 18.52 -9.95
N ASN A 353 21.11 18.12 -9.76
CA ASN A 353 21.54 16.75 -10.00
C ASN A 353 21.01 15.85 -8.89
N ILE A 354 20.77 14.58 -9.21
CA ILE A 354 20.31 13.59 -8.23
C ILE A 354 21.42 12.60 -8.00
N ILE A 355 21.80 12.47 -6.73
CA ILE A 355 22.91 11.65 -6.29
C ILE A 355 22.46 10.62 -5.27
N LEU A 356 22.99 9.41 -5.41
CA LEU A 356 22.90 8.33 -4.44
C LEU A 356 24.12 8.37 -3.53
N HIS A 357 23.90 8.55 -2.23
CA HIS A 357 24.90 8.33 -1.19
C HIS A 357 24.92 6.86 -0.81
N ALA A 358 26.11 6.27 -0.85
CA ALA A 358 26.32 4.87 -0.54
C ALA A 358 27.71 4.62 0.04
N TRP A 359 27.86 3.56 0.85
CA TRP A 359 29.17 3.04 1.21
C TRP A 359 29.64 2.10 0.11
N ASN A 360 30.81 2.35 -0.47
CA ASN A 360 31.41 1.46 -1.44
C ASN A 360 32.26 0.42 -0.72
N ILE A 361 31.90 -0.86 -0.86
CA ILE A 361 32.56 -1.97 -0.17
C ILE A 361 33.97 -2.19 -0.73
N ASP A 362 34.14 -2.11 -2.05
CA ASP A 362 35.42 -2.39 -2.71
C ASP A 362 36.54 -1.40 -2.31
N SER A 363 36.18 -0.13 -2.10
CA SER A 363 37.11 0.93 -1.70
C SER A 363 37.02 1.30 -0.22
N ASP A 364 36.23 0.55 0.56
CA ASP A 364 35.89 0.78 1.97
C ASP A 364 35.70 2.26 2.32
N GLY A 365 34.72 2.90 1.68
CA GLY A 365 34.50 4.32 1.90
C GLY A 365 33.21 4.85 1.29
N HIS A 366 32.71 5.94 1.88
CA HIS A 366 31.55 6.65 1.38
C HIS A 366 31.81 7.26 -0.01
N ARG A 367 30.82 7.15 -0.89
CA ARG A 367 30.81 7.71 -2.25
C ARG A 367 29.44 8.26 -2.61
N SER A 368 29.41 9.24 -3.50
CA SER A 368 28.20 9.72 -4.16
C SER A 368 28.20 9.32 -5.63
N TYR A 369 27.03 8.90 -6.14
CA TYR A 369 26.85 8.43 -7.51
C TYR A 369 25.74 9.23 -8.17
N ARG A 370 26.02 9.86 -9.31
CA ARG A 370 25.00 10.53 -10.11
C ARG A 370 24.03 9.52 -10.70
N VAL A 371 22.75 9.68 -10.43
CA VAL A 371 21.72 8.70 -10.82
C VAL A 371 21.62 8.54 -12.34
N ASP A 372 21.76 9.63 -13.08
CA ASP A 372 21.74 9.63 -14.55
C ASP A 372 22.94 8.91 -15.19
N ARG A 373 23.96 8.57 -14.40
CA ARG A 373 25.14 7.82 -14.84
C ARG A 373 25.12 6.34 -14.44
N ILE A 374 24.10 5.91 -13.69
CA ILE A 374 23.87 4.51 -13.36
C ILE A 374 23.40 3.78 -14.63
N GLN A 375 24.15 2.76 -15.04
CA GLN A 375 23.86 1.93 -16.22
C GLN A 375 23.14 0.63 -15.86
N GLY A 376 23.20 0.23 -14.58
CA GLY A 376 22.54 -0.95 -14.05
C GLY A 376 22.58 -0.99 -12.52
N ALA A 377 21.58 -1.63 -11.92
CA ALA A 377 21.55 -1.95 -10.50
C ALA A 377 20.98 -3.35 -10.32
N ARG A 378 21.58 -4.15 -9.44
CA ARG A 378 21.13 -5.51 -9.10
C ARG A 378 21.20 -5.71 -7.59
N THR A 379 20.14 -6.26 -7.00
CA THR A 379 20.14 -6.68 -5.59
C THR A 379 21.00 -7.93 -5.42
N THR A 380 21.75 -7.98 -4.32
CA THR A 380 22.52 -9.17 -3.93
C THR A 380 21.89 -9.83 -2.71
N ASN A 381 22.31 -11.07 -2.40
CA ASN A 381 21.95 -11.73 -1.14
C ASN A 381 22.90 -11.34 0.02
N GLN A 382 23.88 -10.46 -0.24
CA GLN A 382 24.75 -9.96 0.81
C GLN A 382 24.03 -8.88 1.60
N THR A 383 23.87 -9.09 2.89
CA THR A 383 23.24 -8.14 3.80
C THR A 383 24.27 -7.20 4.42
N PHE A 384 23.85 -6.01 4.84
CA PHE A 384 24.69 -5.09 5.61
C PHE A 384 24.02 -4.64 6.91
N ALA A 385 24.84 -4.39 7.93
CA ALA A 385 24.43 -3.66 9.13
C ALA A 385 24.60 -2.15 8.85
N PRO A 386 23.52 -1.35 8.90
CA PRO A 386 23.60 0.06 8.52
C PRO A 386 24.60 0.86 9.36
N ARG A 387 25.54 1.51 8.68
CA ARG A 387 26.51 2.45 9.25
C ARG A 387 25.90 3.84 9.46
N TYR A 388 24.98 4.21 8.56
CA TYR A 388 24.21 5.45 8.56
C TYR A 388 22.72 5.16 8.49
N ASP A 389 21.88 6.15 8.81
CA ASP A 389 20.43 6.03 8.61
C ASP A 389 20.12 5.74 7.14
N VAL A 390 19.14 4.86 6.90
CA VAL A 390 18.72 4.46 5.56
C VAL A 390 17.52 5.30 5.15
N GLU A 391 17.78 6.36 4.39
CA GLU A 391 16.84 7.40 4.00
C GLU A 391 16.19 7.14 2.62
N LEU A 392 16.24 5.89 2.15
CA LEU A 392 15.75 5.47 0.82
C LEU A 392 14.37 4.82 0.85
N THR A 393 13.89 4.45 2.04
CA THR A 393 12.50 4.06 2.22
C THR A 393 11.64 5.32 2.17
N PRO A 394 10.61 5.38 1.31
CA PRO A 394 9.70 6.51 1.33
C PRO A 394 9.11 6.64 2.74
N SER A 395 8.99 7.88 3.20
CA SER A 395 8.21 8.16 4.40
C SER A 395 6.77 7.68 4.20
N GLY A 396 6.16 7.13 5.26
CA GLY A 396 4.70 6.98 5.29
C GLY A 396 4.05 8.33 4.95
N PRO A 397 2.88 8.41 4.29
CA PRO A 397 2.39 9.68 3.78
C PRO A 397 1.62 10.43 4.87
N VAL A 398 1.66 11.75 4.73
CA VAL A 398 0.91 12.79 5.46
C VAL A 398 1.29 12.83 6.93
N SER A 399 1.69 14.00 7.44
CA SER A 399 1.96 14.25 8.86
C SER A 399 1.06 13.39 9.73
N ILE A 400 1.62 12.33 10.32
CA ILE A 400 0.92 11.53 11.32
C ILE A 400 0.65 12.55 12.43
N PRO A 401 -0.61 12.94 12.69
CA PRO A 401 -0.88 13.84 13.79
C PRO A 401 -0.34 13.12 15.02
N GLN A 402 0.70 13.66 15.65
CA GLN A 402 1.14 13.13 16.93
C GLN A 402 -0.06 13.28 17.85
N ILE A 403 -0.69 12.16 18.20
CA ILE A 403 -1.73 12.15 19.21
C ILE A 403 -1.00 12.32 20.53
N GLU A 404 -0.73 13.57 20.92
CA GLU A 404 -0.36 13.89 22.28
C GLU A 404 -1.51 13.45 23.18
N ARG A 405 -1.25 12.46 24.02
CA ARG A 405 -2.13 12.17 25.15
C ARG A 405 -2.10 13.42 26.03
N ARG A 406 -3.25 14.11 26.14
CA ARG A 406 -3.52 14.92 27.33
C ARG A 406 -3.44 13.97 28.52
N SER A 407 -2.35 14.07 29.27
CA SER A 407 -2.27 13.55 30.63
C SER A 407 -3.52 13.97 31.38
N GLY A 408 -4.24 12.99 31.94
CA GLY A 408 -5.46 13.23 32.69
C GLY A 408 -5.16 14.13 33.89
N ASP A 409 -5.88 15.24 33.96
CA ASP A 409 -5.91 16.11 35.13
C ASP A 409 -6.61 15.39 36.29
N SER A 410 -5.88 15.30 37.39
CA SER A 410 -6.44 15.25 38.73
C SER A 410 -7.15 16.58 39.06
N ALA A 411 -8.42 16.46 39.42
CA ALA A 411 -9.30 17.39 40.15
C ALA A 411 -8.77 18.79 40.53
N GLY A 412 -9.52 19.82 40.12
CA GLY A 412 -9.48 21.17 40.69
C GLY A 412 -10.39 22.12 39.93
N GLY A 413 -11.50 22.53 40.55
CA GLY A 413 -12.54 23.34 39.91
C GLY A 413 -12.12 24.79 39.59
N GLY A 414 -12.86 25.42 38.66
CA GLY A 414 -12.75 26.84 38.38
C GLY A 414 -13.49 27.23 37.11
N TRP A 415 -14.43 28.16 37.25
CA TRP A 415 -15.37 28.61 36.21
C TRP A 415 -14.73 29.53 35.17
N GLY A 416 -15.22 29.45 33.93
CA GLY A 416 -15.27 30.57 32.98
C GLY A 416 -14.19 30.63 31.91
N ALA A 417 -14.51 30.18 30.69
CA ALA A 417 -14.09 30.81 29.43
C ALA A 417 -14.85 30.22 28.24
N THR A 418 -15.35 31.10 27.38
CA THR A 418 -16.08 30.87 26.13
C THR A 418 -15.32 29.98 25.13
N PRO A 419 -16.00 29.10 24.36
CA PRO A 419 -15.32 28.27 23.38
C PRO A 419 -15.00 29.07 22.11
N VAL A 420 -13.71 29.30 21.86
CA VAL A 420 -13.19 29.73 20.57
C VAL A 420 -13.37 28.59 19.57
N ARG A 421 -14.25 28.80 18.57
CA ARG A 421 -14.44 27.92 17.42
C ARG A 421 -13.13 27.80 16.62
N PRO A 422 -12.59 26.59 16.34
CA PRO A 422 -11.54 26.45 15.36
C PRO A 422 -12.11 26.68 13.95
N ALA A 423 -11.38 27.46 13.16
CA ALA A 423 -11.75 27.86 11.81
C ALA A 423 -11.95 26.64 10.89
N ARG A 424 -13.10 26.61 10.22
CA ARG A 424 -13.45 25.66 9.17
C ARG A 424 -12.44 25.78 8.02
N ALA A 425 -11.65 24.74 7.79
CA ALA A 425 -10.93 24.58 6.53
C ALA A 425 -11.94 24.53 5.35
N PRO A 426 -11.63 25.15 4.19
CA PRO A 426 -12.58 25.23 3.10
C PRO A 426 -12.80 23.85 2.49
N ARG A 427 -14.03 23.34 2.61
CA ARG A 427 -14.53 22.19 1.84
C ARG A 427 -14.49 22.56 0.36
N ARG A 428 -13.48 22.07 -0.37
CA ARG A 428 -13.49 22.09 -1.82
C ARG A 428 -14.48 21.02 -2.27
N ALA A 429 -15.60 21.44 -2.85
CA ALA A 429 -16.64 20.54 -3.35
C ALA A 429 -16.05 19.62 -4.43
N VAL A 430 -15.96 18.33 -4.10
CA VAL A 430 -15.72 17.27 -5.07
C VAL A 430 -16.96 17.20 -5.96
N ARG A 431 -16.80 17.39 -7.27
CA ARG A 431 -17.87 17.10 -8.24
C ARG A 431 -18.04 15.59 -8.28
N THR A 432 -19.00 15.09 -7.51
CA THR A 432 -19.48 13.70 -7.59
C THR A 432 -20.15 13.50 -8.94
N THR A 433 -19.47 12.85 -9.89
CA THR A 433 -20.12 12.30 -11.08
C THR A 433 -20.37 10.82 -10.84
N SER A 434 -21.66 10.44 -10.91
CA SER A 434 -22.31 9.15 -10.61
C SER A 434 -22.41 8.76 -9.12
N SER A 435 -23.49 9.19 -8.48
CA SER A 435 -23.95 8.63 -7.21
C SER A 435 -24.76 7.34 -7.45
N PHE A 436 -24.51 6.32 -6.63
CA PHE A 436 -25.37 5.15 -6.48
C PHE A 436 -26.77 5.62 -6.02
N SER A 437 -27.73 5.74 -6.94
CA SER A 437 -29.10 6.17 -6.65
C SER A 437 -30.09 5.05 -6.98
N SER A 438 -31.09 4.87 -6.12
CA SER A 438 -32.24 4.01 -6.39
C SER A 438 -33.10 4.62 -7.52
N GLY A 439 -33.48 3.83 -8.53
CA GLY A 439 -34.24 4.26 -9.71
C GLY A 439 -33.80 3.55 -11.00
N PRO A 440 -34.57 3.69 -12.10
CA PRO A 440 -34.27 3.06 -13.38
C PRO A 440 -32.90 3.47 -13.91
N THR A 441 -32.23 2.52 -14.55
CA THR A 441 -30.90 2.66 -15.10
C THR A 441 -30.97 2.71 -16.63
N TYR A 442 -30.73 3.88 -17.20
CA TYR A 442 -30.69 4.14 -18.63
C TYR A 442 -29.33 3.76 -19.22
N VAL A 443 -29.31 2.87 -20.21
CA VAL A 443 -28.07 2.42 -20.85
C VAL A 443 -27.84 3.21 -22.13
N TYR A 444 -26.77 4.00 -22.17
CA TYR A 444 -26.36 4.78 -23.33
C TYR A 444 -25.17 4.13 -24.02
N GLN A 445 -25.23 3.97 -25.35
CA GLN A 445 -24.13 3.46 -26.15
C GLN A 445 -23.42 4.61 -26.89
N CYS A 446 -22.09 4.67 -26.78
CA CYS A 446 -21.29 5.59 -27.57
C CYS A 446 -21.32 5.18 -29.04
N GLY A 447 -21.77 6.07 -29.93
CA GLY A 447 -21.79 5.80 -31.38
C GLY A 447 -20.42 5.69 -32.05
N MET A 448 -19.34 6.10 -31.38
CA MET A 448 -17.98 6.02 -31.92
C MET A 448 -17.28 4.70 -31.56
N CYS A 449 -17.43 4.23 -30.31
CA CYS A 449 -16.67 3.08 -29.81
C CYS A 449 -17.54 1.89 -29.36
N GLY A 450 -18.86 2.02 -29.40
CA GLY A 450 -19.79 0.98 -28.95
C GLY A 450 -19.82 0.74 -27.44
N LYS A 451 -19.00 1.44 -26.65
CA LYS A 451 -19.01 1.32 -25.18
C LYS A 451 -20.37 1.75 -24.63
N LYS A 452 -20.95 0.91 -23.77
CA LYS A 452 -22.20 1.18 -23.06
C LYS A 452 -21.92 1.80 -21.68
N PHE A 453 -22.77 2.72 -21.26
CA PHE A 453 -22.71 3.48 -20.02
C PHE A 453 -24.07 3.46 -19.35
N ASN A 454 -24.15 3.08 -18.09
CA ASN A 454 -25.38 3.16 -17.33
C ASN A 454 -25.52 4.56 -16.72
N ARG A 455 -26.74 5.10 -16.69
CA ARG A 455 -27.03 6.43 -16.16
C ARG A 455 -28.32 6.40 -15.35
N LYS A 456 -28.33 7.13 -14.24
CA LYS A 456 -29.55 7.34 -13.42
C LYS A 456 -30.41 8.50 -13.91
N THR A 457 -29.91 9.27 -14.87
CA THR A 457 -30.65 10.35 -15.54
C THR A 457 -30.70 10.07 -17.04
N MET A 458 -31.76 10.53 -17.70
CA MET A 458 -31.84 10.51 -19.17
C MET A 458 -30.94 11.60 -19.79
N ASP A 459 -29.64 11.53 -19.53
CA ASP A 459 -28.63 12.42 -20.12
C ASP A 459 -27.63 11.59 -20.94
N GLY A 460 -27.69 11.76 -22.26
CA GLY A 460 -26.79 11.08 -23.21
C GLY A 460 -25.37 11.63 -23.23
N ARG A 461 -25.04 12.65 -22.42
CA ARG A 461 -23.69 13.24 -22.40
C ARG A 461 -22.68 12.31 -21.74
N LEU A 462 -21.68 11.90 -22.50
CA LEU A 462 -20.61 11.01 -22.07
C LEU A 462 -19.39 11.79 -21.59
N ASN A 463 -18.83 11.36 -20.45
CA ASN A 463 -17.52 11.84 -20.00
C ASN A 463 -16.43 11.43 -20.98
N LYS A 464 -15.23 12.05 -20.86
CA LYS A 464 -14.04 11.55 -21.54
C LYS A 464 -13.87 10.07 -21.16
N HIS A 465 -13.77 9.21 -22.15
CA HIS A 465 -13.65 7.77 -21.94
C HIS A 465 -12.71 7.15 -22.97
N LYS A 466 -12.26 5.94 -22.69
CA LYS A 466 -11.48 5.11 -23.61
C LYS A 466 -12.39 4.07 -24.27
N ALA A 467 -12.15 3.76 -25.54
CA ALA A 467 -12.82 2.71 -26.30
C ALA A 467 -12.49 1.31 -25.71
N PRO A 468 -13.22 0.24 -26.08
CA PRO A 468 -12.96 -1.15 -25.65
C PRO A 468 -11.55 -1.71 -25.96
N GLY A 469 -10.66 -0.94 -26.59
CA GLY A 469 -9.23 -1.26 -26.80
C GLY A 469 -8.25 -0.29 -26.13
N GLY A 470 -8.69 0.55 -25.18
CA GLY A 470 -7.81 1.42 -24.39
C GLY A 470 -7.50 2.81 -24.99
N PHE A 471 -7.83 3.05 -26.26
CA PHE A 471 -7.60 4.35 -26.91
C PHE A 471 -8.59 5.44 -26.47
N PRO A 472 -8.18 6.71 -26.33
CA PRO A 472 -9.11 7.81 -26.05
C PRO A 472 -10.20 7.91 -27.12
N CYS A 473 -11.46 7.82 -26.70
CA CYS A 473 -12.59 7.98 -27.60
C CYS A 473 -12.97 9.46 -27.71
N GLY A 474 -13.17 9.94 -28.94
CA GLY A 474 -13.67 11.30 -29.22
C GLY A 474 -15.15 11.48 -28.90
N GLY A 475 -15.90 10.40 -28.72
CA GLY A 475 -17.35 10.43 -28.44
C GLY A 475 -17.67 11.16 -27.13
N ARG A 476 -18.60 12.10 -27.19
CA ARG A 476 -19.13 12.84 -26.03
C ARG A 476 -20.63 12.73 -25.88
N MET A 477 -21.29 12.03 -26.80
CA MET A 477 -22.72 11.75 -26.78
C MET A 477 -22.94 10.26 -27.03
N GLY A 478 -23.83 9.66 -26.27
CA GLY A 478 -24.35 8.31 -26.45
C GLY A 478 -25.83 8.36 -26.77
N PHE A 479 -26.32 7.33 -27.46
CA PHE A 479 -27.75 7.13 -27.71
C PHE A 479 -28.29 6.09 -26.74
N LEU A 480 -29.51 6.30 -26.26
CA LEU A 480 -30.18 5.37 -25.35
C LEU A 480 -30.43 4.05 -26.09
N VAL A 481 -29.96 2.94 -25.52
CA VAL A 481 -30.12 1.59 -26.10
C VAL A 481 -30.92 0.65 -25.23
N ASP A 482 -31.05 0.93 -23.93
CA ASP A 482 -31.78 0.08 -23.00
C ASP A 482 -32.21 0.87 -21.75
N THR A 483 -33.21 0.38 -21.02
CA THR A 483 -33.61 0.89 -19.70
C THR A 483 -33.87 -0.30 -18.78
N LYS A 484 -32.98 -0.47 -17.79
CA LYS A 484 -33.09 -1.51 -16.76
C LYS A 484 -33.90 -0.95 -15.59
N TYR A 485 -34.90 -1.71 -15.12
CA TYR A 485 -35.75 -1.35 -13.99
C TYR A 485 -35.32 -2.05 -12.71
#